data_AF-A0A967T3Y5-F1
#
_entry.id   AF-A0A967T3Y5-F1
#
_cell.length_a   1.000
_cell.length_b   1.000
_cell.length_c   1.000
_cell.angle_alpha   90.00
_cell.angle_beta   90.00
_cell.angle_gamma   90.00
#
_symmetry.space_group_name_H-M   'P 1'
#
loop_
_entity.id
_entity.type
_entity.pdbx_description
1 polymer ?
#
loop_
_entity_poly.entity_id
_entity_poly.type
_entity_poly.pdbx_seq_one_letter_code
_entity_poly.pdbx_strand_id
1 'polypeptide(L)' 'VEVLTPGTALSDKILEQKKSNYLAAIYLKDEKAGIGYCDISTGEFYLSEISTENLMDYFQEINPKEILV' A
#
# COMPACT_ATOMS: atom_id res chain seq x y z
N VAL A 1 -6.11 -3.68 28.14
CA VAL A 1 -6.82 -4.96 28.40
C VAL A 1 -7.98 -5.00 27.44
N GLU A 2 -7.98 -5.96 26.51
CA GLU A 2 -9.05 -6.16 25.54
C GLU A 2 -9.75 -7.50 25.87
N VAL A 3 -11.08 -7.50 25.92
CA VAL A 3 -11.90 -8.68 26.22
C VAL A 3 -12.56 -9.14 24.92
N LEU A 4 -12.29 -10.38 24.51
CA LEU A 4 -12.87 -11.01 23.33
C LEU A 4 -13.82 -12.14 23.74
N THR A 5 -15.02 -12.18 23.16
CA THR A 5 -15.98 -13.28 23.30
C THR A 5 -16.00 -14.20 22.08
N PRO A 6 -16.30 -15.50 22.22
CA PRO A 6 -16.13 -16.52 21.16
C PRO A 6 -17.16 -16.47 20.02
N GLY A 7 -18.12 -15.54 20.08
CA GLY A 7 -19.15 -15.35 19.07
C GLY A 7 -18.76 -14.28 18.05
N THR A 8 -18.45 -14.72 16.83
CA THR A 8 -18.65 -13.98 15.57
C THR A 8 -17.79 -12.74 15.29
N ALA A 9 -16.56 -12.65 15.80
CA ALA A 9 -15.49 -11.85 15.17
C ALA A 9 -14.81 -12.59 13.99
N LEU A 10 -15.47 -13.64 13.47
CA LEU A 10 -14.89 -14.61 12.53
C LEU A 10 -15.31 -14.43 11.07
N SER A 11 -16.29 -13.57 10.74
CA SER A 11 -16.81 -13.49 9.36
C SER A 11 -16.28 -12.32 8.51
N ASP A 12 -15.93 -11.16 9.07
CA ASP A 12 -15.68 -9.97 8.22
C ASP A 12 -14.24 -9.44 8.22
N LYS A 13 -13.37 -9.83 9.16
CA LYS A 13 -12.00 -9.26 9.25
C LYS A 13 -10.87 -10.19 8.81
N ILE A 14 -11.13 -11.47 8.60
CA ILE A 14 -10.08 -12.44 8.27
C ILE A 14 -9.74 -12.41 6.76
N LEU A 15 -10.60 -11.85 5.93
CA LEU A 15 -10.39 -11.77 4.48
C LEU A 15 -9.57 -10.56 3.99
N GLU A 16 -9.24 -9.59 4.85
CA GLU A 16 -8.34 -8.48 4.47
C GLU A 16 -6.85 -8.75 4.76
N GLN A 17 -6.51 -9.85 5.45
CA GLN A 17 -5.11 -10.20 5.74
C GLN A 17 -4.27 -10.59 4.52
N LYS A 18 -4.86 -10.69 3.33
CA LYS A 18 -4.12 -11.02 2.10
C LYS A 18 -3.75 -9.81 1.24
N LYS A 19 -4.17 -8.59 1.61
CA LYS A 19 -3.73 -7.36 0.95
C LYS A 19 -2.65 -6.71 1.79
N SER A 20 -1.42 -6.69 1.27
CA SER A 20 -0.34 -5.88 1.83
C SER A 20 -0.80 -4.45 2.05
N ASN A 21 -0.48 -3.90 3.22
CA ASN A 21 -0.87 -2.55 3.60
C ASN A 21 0.24 -1.59 3.16
N TYR A 22 0.29 -1.31 1.86
CA TYR A 22 1.30 -0.43 1.28
C TYR A 22 0.95 1.04 1.53
N LEU A 23 1.86 1.75 2.20
CA LEU A 23 1.91 3.21 2.23
C LEU A 23 2.86 3.67 1.11
N ALA A 24 2.38 4.49 0.19
CA ALA A 24 3.17 5.03 -0.90
C ALA A 24 3.40 6.54 -0.75
N ALA A 25 4.51 7.03 -1.31
CA ALA A 25 4.83 8.43 -1.48
C ALA A 25 5.25 8.65 -2.94
N ILE A 26 4.79 9.74 -3.54
CA ILE A 26 5.12 10.10 -4.91
C ILE A 26 5.59 11.55 -5.00
N TYR A 27 6.59 11.78 -5.83
CA TYR A 27 7.01 13.11 -6.23
C TYR A 27 7.06 13.20 -7.76
N LEU A 28 6.35 14.18 -8.31
CA LEU A 28 6.26 14.41 -9.75
C LEU A 28 7.21 15.53 -10.18
N LYS A 29 7.99 15.28 -11.23
CA LYS A 29 8.84 16.29 -11.86
C LYS A 29 8.95 16.06 -13.35
N ASP A 30 8.46 17.03 -14.13
CA ASP A 30 8.42 16.97 -15.59
C ASP A 30 7.74 15.66 -16.08
N GLU A 31 8.42 14.85 -16.89
CA GLU A 31 7.92 13.56 -17.40
C GLU A 31 8.31 12.37 -16.49
N LYS A 32 8.79 12.64 -15.27
CA LYS A 32 9.24 11.62 -14.33
C LYS A 32 8.47 11.67 -13.01
N ALA A 33 8.33 10.50 -12.39
CA ALA A 33 7.79 10.31 -11.06
C ALA A 33 8.77 9.49 -10.22
N GLY A 34 9.18 10.03 -9.07
CA GLY A 34 9.81 9.23 -8.02
C GLY A 34 8.72 8.63 -7.15
N ILE A 35 8.72 7.32 -6.97
CA ILE A 35 7.75 6.61 -6.13
C ILE A 35 8.49 5.75 -5.10
N GLY A 36 8.11 5.89 -3.84
CA GLY A 36 8.56 5.03 -2.74
C GLY A 36 7.37 4.42 -2.05
N TYR A 37 7.43 3.14 -1.68
CA TYR A 37 6.36 2.48 -0.94
C TYR A 37 6.89 1.45 0.06
N CYS A 38 6.23 1.34 1.20
CA CYS A 38 6.55 0.33 2.23
C CYS A 38 5.34 -0.47 2.65
N ASP A 39 5.58 -1.75 2.96
CA ASP A 39 4.63 -2.57 3.71
C ASP A 39 4.96 -2.46 5.21
N ILE A 40 4.09 -1.80 5.96
CA ILE A 40 4.26 -1.57 7.40
C ILE A 40 4.24 -2.90 8.18
N SER A 41 3.62 -3.94 7.62
CA SER A 41 3.51 -5.25 8.27
C SER A 41 4.78 -6.09 8.15
N THR A 42 5.51 -6.00 7.03
CA THR A 42 6.73 -6.78 6.78
C THR A 42 8.01 -5.97 6.99
N GLY A 43 7.93 -4.64 6.93
CA GLY A 43 9.08 -3.74 6.97
C GLY A 43 9.81 -3.62 5.62
N GLU A 44 9.24 -4.16 4.55
CA GLU A 44 9.79 -4.00 3.19
C GLU A 44 9.60 -2.57 2.69
N PHE A 45 10.61 -2.05 1.98
CA PHE A 45 10.59 -0.73 1.38
C PHE A 45 11.18 -0.79 -0.03
N TYR A 46 10.49 -0.14 -0.95
CA TYR A 46 10.82 -0.08 -2.37
C TYR A 46 10.88 1.38 -2.82
N LEU A 47 11.77 1.66 -3.77
CA LEU A 47 11.94 2.97 -4.37
C LEU A 47 12.24 2.80 -5.86
N SER A 48 11.53 3.54 -6.70
CA SER A 48 11.76 3.55 -8.15
C SER A 48 11.52 4.94 -8.74
N GLU A 49 12.17 5.20 -9.89
CA GLU A 49 11.88 6.34 -10.75
C GLU A 49 11.25 5.79 -12.03
N ILE A 50 10.09 6.32 -12.40
CA ILE A 50 9.32 5.90 -13.57
C ILE A 50 8.94 7.11 -14.42
N SER A 51 8.62 6.86 -15.69
CA SER A 51 7.93 7.85 -16.52
C SER A 51 6.51 8.08 -15.97
N THR A 52 6.03 9.32 -16.00
CA THR A 52 4.67 9.66 -15.51
C THR A 52 3.58 8.93 -16.29
N GLU A 53 3.84 8.52 -17.53
CA GLU A 53 2.93 7.73 -18.35
C GLU A 53 2.65 6.33 -17.78
N ASN A 54 3.62 5.75 -17.04
CA ASN A 54 3.52 4.41 -16.46
C ASN A 54 2.96 4.43 -15.03
N LEU A 55 2.63 5.61 -14.51
CA LEU A 55 2.25 5.77 -13.10
C LEU A 55 0.98 5.00 -12.75
N MET A 56 0.01 4.99 -13.65
CA MET A 56 -1.27 4.32 -13.43
C MET A 56 -1.12 2.79 -13.37
N ASP A 57 -0.21 2.23 -14.16
CA ASP A 57 0.09 0.80 -14.14
C ASP A 57 0.79 0.42 -12.83
N TYR A 58 1.72 1.27 -12.38
CA TYR A 58 2.41 1.10 -11.09
C TYR A 58 1.45 1.13 -9.89
N PHE A 59 0.48 2.04 -9.88
CA PHE A 59 -0.54 2.08 -8.83
C PHE A 59 -1.50 0.90 -8.87
N GLN A 60 -1.80 0.34 -10.04
CA GLN A 60 -2.61 -0.87 -10.15
C GLN A 60 -1.86 -2.10 -9.61
N GLU A 61 -0.55 -2.19 -9.83
CA GLU A 61 0.28 -3.28 -9.34
C GLU A 61 0.44 -3.21 -7.81
N ILE A 62 0.81 -2.05 -7.28
CA ILE A 62 1.07 -1.87 -5.85
C ILE A 62 -0.24 -1.82 -5.05
N ASN A 63 -1.30 -1.25 -5.64
CA ASN A 63 -2.59 -0.98 -4.99
C ASN A 63 -2.42 -0.38 -3.57
N PRO A 64 -1.77 0.80 -3.46
CA PRO A 64 -1.48 1.41 -2.16
C PRO A 64 -2.78 1.80 -1.45
N LYS A 65 -2.78 1.66 -0.12
CA LYS A 65 -3.92 2.05 0.73
C LYS A 65 -3.94 3.55 1.00
N GLU A 66 -2.78 4.18 0.98
CA GLU A 66 -2.60 5.61 1.19
C GLU A 66 -1.43 6.11 0.34
N ILE A 67 -1.55 7.33 -0.19
CA ILE A 67 -0.54 7.96 -1.05
C ILE A 67 -0.25 9.36 -0.51
N LEU A 68 1.02 9.63 -0.20
CA LEU A 68 1.56 10.96 0.11
C LEU A 68 2.04 11.64 -1.19
N VAL A 69 1.78 12.94 -1.34
CA VAL A 69 2.08 13.74 -2.54
C VAL A 69 2.87 14.99 -2.17
#